data_AF-A0A942AJ22-F1
#
_entry.id   AF-A0A942AJ22-F1
#
_cell.length_a   1.000
_cell.length_b   1.000
_cell.length_c   1.000
_cell.angle_alpha   90.00
_cell.angle_beta   90.00
_cell.angle_gamma   90.00
#
_symmetry.space_group_name_H-M   'P 1'
#
loop_
_entity.id
_entity.type
_entity.pdbx_description
1 polymer ?
#
loop_
_entity_poly.entity_id
_entity_poly.type
_entity_poly.pdbx_seq_one_letter_code
_entity_poly.pdbx_strand_id
1 'polypeptide(L)'
;MKPKSKLQRRVVELSGKLPAITKGQEDWAKEHLFDHLAYKCKDELWCSECGRTWVDTSNSELGTIVLGDKTECPFCHHRLDVKVSRRQKSHEEAYMFILQVKGGFQVIRHILCWKNARKATSLIGQPACYPVNYDFTEMVQEWISEDGKRTIVARPMNMGGNGWIYSDPLSIKSEYGSSCWNYRGDLYAIWGELYPRKELLPGLKKRGLNRRFPDVNPSKLIRDLLKGNNDAELCLKTGQI
;
A
#
# COMPACT_ATOMS: atom_id res chain seq x y z
N MET A 1 21.72 -4.52 -7.68
CA MET A 1 22.75 -5.26 -8.46
C MET A 1 22.76 -4.72 -9.89
N LYS A 2 23.78 -5.03 -10.70
CA LYS A 2 23.76 -4.72 -12.14
C LYS A 2 23.01 -5.84 -12.91
N PRO A 3 22.19 -5.52 -13.92
CA PRO A 3 21.48 -6.53 -14.70
C PRO A 3 22.48 -7.36 -15.54
N LYS A 4 22.54 -8.66 -15.29
CA LYS A 4 23.48 -9.58 -15.93
C LYS A 4 22.86 -10.26 -17.15
N SER A 5 21.62 -10.75 -17.03
CA SER A 5 20.96 -11.51 -18.10
C SER A 5 20.18 -10.62 -19.07
N LYS A 6 19.88 -11.15 -20.27
CA LYS A 6 19.01 -10.48 -21.26
C LYS A 6 17.63 -10.12 -20.68
N LEU A 7 17.05 -11.04 -19.92
CA LEU A 7 15.76 -10.83 -19.23
C LEU A 7 15.84 -9.66 -18.24
N GLN A 8 16.89 -9.64 -17.41
CA GLN A 8 17.10 -8.59 -16.41
C GLN A 8 17.26 -7.21 -17.04
N ARG A 9 17.98 -7.11 -18.16
CA ARG A 9 18.14 -5.84 -18.91
C ARG A 9 16.81 -5.35 -19.47
N ARG A 10 16.02 -6.25 -20.07
CA ARG A 10 14.67 -5.94 -20.59
C ARG A 10 13.73 -5.46 -19.48
N VAL A 11 13.76 -6.10 -18.31
CA VAL A 11 12.95 -5.69 -17.15
C VAL A 11 13.33 -4.30 -16.67
N VAL A 12 14.63 -4.00 -16.52
CA VAL A 12 15.10 -2.67 -16.10
C VAL A 12 14.68 -1.59 -17.11
N GLU A 13 14.76 -1.87 -18.41
CA GLU A 13 14.31 -0.94 -19.45
C GLU A 13 12.80 -0.67 -19.38
N LEU A 14 11.98 -1.72 -19.24
CA LEU A 14 10.53 -1.57 -19.14
C LEU A 14 10.10 -0.90 -17.83
N SER A 15 10.82 -1.15 -16.74
CA SER A 15 10.62 -0.53 -15.43
C SER A 15 10.74 1.00 -15.48
N GLY A 16 11.76 1.51 -16.16
CA GLY A 16 11.91 2.96 -16.38
C GLY A 16 10.82 3.59 -17.26
N LYS A 17 10.00 2.76 -17.95
CA LYS A 17 8.91 3.20 -18.84
C LYS A 17 7.52 2.97 -18.24
N LEU A 18 7.43 2.60 -16.96
CA LEU A 18 6.15 2.50 -16.27
C LEU A 18 5.60 3.91 -15.97
N PRO A 19 4.27 4.10 -16.02
CA PRO A 19 3.68 5.39 -15.69
C PRO A 19 3.90 5.73 -14.22
N ALA A 20 3.93 7.03 -13.89
CA ALA A 20 3.87 7.48 -12.51
C ALA A 20 2.56 7.00 -11.83
N ILE A 21 2.52 7.04 -10.50
CA ILE A 21 1.29 6.82 -9.74
C ILE A 21 0.31 7.93 -10.15
N THR A 22 -0.90 7.53 -10.52
CA THR A 22 -1.92 8.47 -11.00
C THR A 22 -2.66 9.09 -9.82
N LYS A 23 -3.19 10.31 -10.00
CA LYS A 23 -4.03 10.96 -8.98
C LYS A 23 -5.21 10.09 -8.54
N GLY A 24 -5.82 9.34 -9.46
CA GLY A 24 -6.92 8.43 -9.13
C GLY A 24 -6.51 7.20 -8.30
N GLN A 25 -5.22 6.83 -8.29
CA GLN A 25 -4.68 5.82 -7.38
C GLN A 25 -4.36 6.43 -6.01
N GLU A 26 -3.80 7.64 -5.98
CA GLU A 26 -3.56 8.38 -4.73
C GLU A 26 -4.85 8.66 -3.97
N ASP A 27 -5.87 9.17 -4.66
CA ASP A 27 -7.16 9.52 -4.03
C ASP A 27 -7.89 8.28 -3.53
N TRP A 28 -7.80 7.15 -4.26
CA TRP A 28 -8.31 5.88 -3.75
C TRP A 28 -7.57 5.43 -2.50
N ALA A 29 -6.24 5.55 -2.49
CA ALA A 29 -5.42 5.18 -1.34
C ALA A 29 -5.75 6.01 -0.10
N LYS A 30 -5.94 7.33 -0.24
CA LYS A 30 -6.32 8.24 0.86
C LYS A 30 -7.62 7.83 1.55
N GLU A 31 -8.58 7.36 0.76
CA GLU A 31 -9.93 7.00 1.21
C GLU A 31 -10.03 5.57 1.78
N HIS A 32 -9.22 4.62 1.27
CA HIS A 32 -9.43 3.19 1.58
C HIS A 32 -8.35 2.58 2.47
N LEU A 33 -7.16 3.19 2.57
CA LEU A 33 -6.02 2.58 3.26
C LEU A 33 -5.77 3.13 4.66
N PHE A 34 -6.37 4.26 5.01
CA PHE A 34 -6.09 4.96 6.26
C PHE A 34 -7.36 5.13 7.07
N ASP A 35 -7.22 5.13 8.39
CA ASP A 35 -8.33 5.38 9.28
C ASP A 35 -8.72 6.87 9.22
N HIS A 36 -10.03 7.13 9.19
CA HIS A 36 -10.60 8.47 9.30
C HIS A 36 -11.00 8.72 10.76
N LEU A 37 -10.17 9.43 11.51
CA LEU A 37 -10.24 9.49 12.97
C LEU A 37 -10.43 10.91 13.50
N ALA A 38 -11.13 10.99 14.63
CA ALA A 38 -11.12 12.16 15.50
C ALA A 38 -10.51 11.75 16.84
N TYR A 39 -9.49 12.46 17.31
CA TYR A 39 -8.94 12.21 18.64
C TYR A 39 -9.56 13.17 19.65
N LYS A 40 -10.23 12.61 20.66
CA LYS A 40 -10.88 13.36 21.74
C LYS A 40 -9.99 13.43 22.97
N CYS A 41 -9.82 14.63 23.53
CA CYS A 41 -9.15 14.88 24.79
C CYS A 41 -9.95 15.90 25.59
N LYS A 42 -10.60 15.46 26.69
CA LYS A 42 -11.60 16.26 27.40
C LYS A 42 -12.71 16.66 26.42
N ASP A 43 -13.03 17.95 26.38
CA ASP A 43 -14.06 18.53 25.53
C ASP A 43 -13.53 18.96 24.16
N GLU A 44 -12.27 18.64 23.80
CA GLU A 44 -11.70 19.02 22.51
C GLU A 44 -11.48 17.79 21.62
N LEU A 45 -11.90 17.88 20.36
CA LEU A 45 -11.54 16.93 19.31
C LEU A 45 -10.57 17.55 18.32
N TRP A 46 -9.75 16.72 17.69
CA TRP A 46 -9.02 17.10 16.48
C TRP A 46 -9.11 16.04 15.39
N CYS A 47 -9.25 16.49 14.15
CA CYS A 47 -9.51 15.66 12.97
C CYS A 47 -8.21 15.19 12.33
N SER A 48 -8.07 13.90 12.03
CA SER A 48 -6.91 13.34 11.33
C SER A 48 -6.88 13.64 9.82
N GLU A 49 -7.98 14.13 9.23
CA GLU A 49 -8.06 14.51 7.81
C GLU A 49 -7.67 15.97 7.53
N CYS A 50 -7.96 16.89 8.45
CA CYS A 50 -7.66 18.32 8.27
C CYS A 50 -6.79 18.93 9.37
N GLY A 51 -6.53 18.21 10.46
CA GLY A 51 -5.74 18.65 11.61
C GLY A 51 -6.41 19.70 12.51
N ARG A 52 -7.58 20.24 12.12
CA ARG A 52 -8.28 21.27 12.88
C ARG A 52 -8.95 20.71 14.12
N THR A 53 -9.21 21.61 15.07
CA THR A 53 -9.75 21.30 16.39
C THR A 53 -11.11 21.97 16.58
N TRP A 54 -11.98 21.34 17.35
CA TRP A 54 -13.26 21.92 17.76
C TRP A 54 -13.65 21.36 19.13
N VAL A 55 -14.59 22.06 19.77
CA VAL A 55 -15.14 21.64 21.06
C VAL A 55 -16.26 20.62 20.81
N ASP A 56 -16.19 19.49 21.51
CA ASP A 56 -17.26 18.51 21.57
C ASP A 56 -18.44 19.12 22.33
N THR A 57 -19.52 19.40 21.63
CA THR A 57 -20.76 19.88 22.24
C THR A 57 -21.74 18.75 22.53
N SER A 58 -21.39 17.50 22.18
CA SER A 58 -22.38 16.44 21.96
C SER A 58 -22.30 15.17 22.81
N ASN A 59 -21.21 14.82 23.52
CA ASN A 59 -21.20 13.54 24.29
C ASN A 59 -20.26 13.48 25.50
N SER A 60 -20.69 12.71 26.52
CA SER A 60 -19.86 12.31 27.67
C SER A 60 -18.79 11.27 27.27
N GLU A 61 -17.60 11.32 27.88
CA GLU A 61 -16.48 10.40 27.55
C GLU A 61 -16.84 8.91 27.66
N LEU A 62 -17.79 8.56 28.53
CA LEU A 62 -18.29 7.19 28.73
C LEU A 62 -19.03 6.64 27.51
N GLY A 63 -19.82 7.45 26.80
CA GLY A 63 -20.53 7.02 25.59
C GLY A 63 -19.57 6.66 24.46
N THR A 64 -18.52 7.48 24.29
CA THR A 64 -17.47 7.27 23.28
C THR A 64 -16.68 5.98 23.50
N ILE A 65 -16.36 5.65 24.76
CA ILE A 65 -15.55 4.45 25.11
C ILE A 65 -16.35 3.15 24.97
N VAL A 66 -17.66 3.18 25.24
CA VAL A 66 -18.50 1.98 25.30
C VAL A 66 -19.21 1.67 23.98
N LEU A 67 -19.57 2.68 23.18
CA LEU A 67 -20.43 2.51 22.00
C LEU A 67 -19.78 2.85 20.64
N GLY A 68 -18.58 3.46 20.63
CA GLY A 68 -17.91 3.89 19.41
C GLY A 68 -18.65 5.08 18.76
N ASP A 69 -18.33 6.29 19.20
CA ASP A 69 -18.93 7.49 18.61
C ASP A 69 -18.35 7.77 17.22
N LYS A 70 -19.24 8.05 16.28
CA LYS A 70 -18.91 8.67 14.99
C LYS A 70 -19.23 10.16 15.07
N THR A 71 -18.35 10.99 14.54
CA THR A 71 -18.56 12.43 14.47
C THR A 71 -18.28 12.93 13.06
N GLU A 72 -18.91 14.04 12.68
CA GLU A 72 -18.58 14.72 11.43
C GLU A 72 -17.69 15.92 11.74
N CYS A 73 -16.56 16.04 11.05
CA CYS A 73 -15.72 17.21 11.21
C CYS A 73 -16.42 18.47 10.67
N PRO A 74 -16.58 19.55 11.47
CA PRO A 74 -17.28 20.76 11.02
C PRO A 74 -16.52 21.56 9.94
N PHE A 75 -15.29 21.17 9.61
CA PHE A 75 -14.44 21.89 8.66
C PHE A 75 -14.22 21.15 7.33
N CYS A 76 -14.07 19.82 7.38
CA CYS A 76 -13.83 19.01 6.19
C CYS A 76 -14.96 18.00 5.90
N HIS A 77 -16.00 17.96 6.74
CA HIS A 77 -17.19 17.13 6.59
C HIS A 77 -16.95 15.62 6.47
N HIS A 78 -15.73 15.16 6.80
CA HIS A 78 -15.45 13.74 6.89
C HIS A 78 -16.14 13.16 8.12
N ARG A 79 -16.69 11.95 7.96
CA ARG A 79 -17.18 11.13 9.05
C ARG A 79 -16.01 10.40 9.67
N LEU A 80 -15.83 10.57 10.97
CA LEU A 80 -14.66 10.16 11.71
C LEU A 80 -15.06 9.24 12.86
N ASP A 81 -14.27 8.19 13.08
CA ASP A 81 -14.38 7.37 14.28
C ASP A 81 -13.63 8.06 15.43
N VAL A 82 -14.33 8.29 16.55
CA VAL A 82 -13.76 8.99 17.69
C VAL A 82 -12.93 8.05 18.55
N LYS A 83 -11.66 8.40 18.78
CA LYS A 83 -10.75 7.71 19.71
C LYS A 83 -10.38 8.64 20.85
N VAL A 84 -10.68 8.26 22.10
CA VAL A 84 -10.24 9.02 23.28
C VAL A 84 -8.73 8.89 23.44
N SER A 85 -7.99 9.97 23.19
CA SER A 85 -6.52 9.99 23.23
C SER A 85 -5.98 11.40 23.31
N ARG A 86 -4.85 11.58 24.01
CA ARG A 86 -4.08 12.83 24.03
C ARG A 86 -3.13 12.97 22.82
N ARG A 87 -3.10 11.99 21.93
CA ARG A 87 -2.22 11.93 20.77
C ARG A 87 -2.40 13.18 19.89
N GLN A 88 -1.28 13.84 19.57
CA GLN A 88 -1.25 15.07 18.75
C GLN A 88 -0.76 14.81 17.31
N LYS A 89 -0.30 13.59 17.03
CA LYS A 89 0.29 13.17 15.76
C LYS A 89 -0.21 11.76 15.43
N SER A 90 -0.71 11.53 14.23
CA SER A 90 -0.95 10.19 13.68
C SER A 90 0.03 9.94 12.55
N HIS A 91 0.55 8.72 12.51
CA HIS A 91 1.36 8.21 11.42
C HIS A 91 0.83 6.82 11.09
N GLU A 92 0.45 6.64 9.83
CA GLU A 92 -0.12 5.41 9.31
C GLU A 92 0.63 5.03 8.03
N GLU A 93 0.92 3.75 7.89
CA GLU A 93 1.61 3.18 6.74
C GLU A 93 0.80 2.00 6.22
N ALA A 94 0.58 1.97 4.91
CA ALA A 94 -0.10 0.87 4.24
C ALA A 94 0.54 0.62 2.87
N TYR A 95 0.44 -0.60 2.37
CA TYR A 95 0.83 -0.91 1.00
C TYR A 95 -0.39 -0.99 0.10
N MET A 96 -0.24 -0.46 -1.11
CA MET A 96 -1.19 -0.62 -2.21
C MET A 96 -0.53 -1.41 -3.34
N PHE A 97 -1.28 -2.34 -3.93
CA PHE A 97 -0.89 -3.03 -5.14
C PHE A 97 -1.53 -2.44 -6.38
N ILE A 98 -0.73 -2.23 -7.42
CA ILE A 98 -1.22 -1.91 -8.75
C ILE A 98 -0.82 -3.06 -9.68
N LEU A 99 -1.83 -3.71 -10.25
CA LEU A 99 -1.66 -4.76 -11.25
C LEU A 99 -1.82 -4.19 -12.65
N GLN A 100 -0.78 -4.36 -13.47
CA GLN A 100 -0.76 -3.89 -14.86
C GLN A 100 -0.03 -4.89 -15.77
N VAL A 101 -0.20 -4.78 -17.08
CA VAL A 101 0.53 -5.60 -18.05
C VAL A 101 1.49 -4.71 -18.83
N LYS A 102 2.78 -5.08 -18.88
CA LYS A 102 3.77 -4.32 -19.65
C LYS A 102 4.75 -5.25 -20.35
N GLY A 103 4.88 -5.10 -21.67
CA GLY A 103 5.90 -5.78 -22.46
C GLY A 103 5.88 -7.31 -22.38
N GLY A 104 4.70 -7.91 -22.18
CA GLY A 104 4.51 -9.36 -22.02
C GLY A 104 4.64 -9.87 -20.58
N PHE A 105 4.81 -8.98 -19.60
CA PHE A 105 4.89 -9.34 -18.19
C PHE A 105 3.61 -8.94 -17.47
N GLN A 106 3.18 -9.78 -16.52
CA GLN A 106 2.33 -9.33 -15.44
C GLN A 106 3.21 -8.56 -14.46
N VAL A 107 2.85 -7.30 -14.19
CA VAL A 107 3.58 -6.44 -13.27
C VAL A 107 2.75 -6.19 -12.02
N ILE A 108 3.36 -6.41 -10.86
CA ILE A 108 2.81 -6.06 -9.55
C ILE A 108 3.66 -4.93 -8.98
N ARG A 109 3.08 -3.74 -8.84
CA ARG A 109 3.73 -2.61 -8.19
C ARG A 109 3.30 -2.54 -6.74
N HIS A 110 4.25 -2.42 -5.83
CA HIS A 110 4.02 -2.23 -4.40
C HIS A 110 4.31 -0.77 -4.06
N ILE A 111 3.25 -0.04 -3.72
CA ILE A 111 3.32 1.37 -3.37
C ILE A 111 3.20 1.48 -1.85
N LEU A 112 4.23 1.96 -1.17
CA LEU A 112 4.11 2.35 0.23
C LEU A 112 3.38 3.69 0.29
N CYS A 113 2.30 3.71 1.05
CA CYS A 113 1.44 4.86 1.24
C CYS A 113 1.59 5.32 2.70
N TRP A 114 1.93 6.59 2.89
CA TRP A 114 2.03 7.21 4.20
C TRP A 114 0.97 8.27 4.39
N LYS A 115 0.42 8.33 5.61
CA LYS A 115 -0.39 9.44 6.10
C LYS A 115 0.23 9.95 7.38
N ASN A 116 0.58 11.23 7.37
CA ASN A 116 1.08 11.95 8.53
C ASN A 116 0.10 13.07 8.87
N ALA A 117 -0.61 12.91 9.98
CA ALA A 117 -1.55 13.92 10.48
C ALA A 117 -1.04 14.52 11.80
N ARG A 118 -1.23 15.82 12.00
CA ARG A 118 -0.85 16.55 13.20
C ARG A 118 -1.95 17.52 13.57
N LYS A 119 -2.16 17.71 14.87
CA LYS A 119 -3.04 18.76 15.37
C LYS A 119 -2.49 20.12 14.94
N ALA A 120 -3.30 20.95 14.28
CA ALA A 120 -2.86 22.21 13.69
C ALA A 120 -2.27 23.18 14.73
N THR A 121 -2.79 23.17 15.97
CA THR A 121 -2.25 24.01 17.05
C THR A 121 -0.83 23.61 17.47
N SER A 122 -0.40 22.37 17.20
CA SER A 122 0.99 21.94 17.42
C SER A 122 1.97 22.46 16.36
N LEU A 123 1.46 23.08 15.29
CA LEU A 123 2.23 23.64 14.17
C LEU A 123 2.29 25.17 14.19
N ILE A 124 1.79 25.82 15.26
CA ILE A 124 1.89 27.27 15.41
C ILE A 124 3.39 27.67 15.37
N GLY A 125 3.73 28.60 14.47
CA GLY A 125 5.12 29.00 14.22
C GLY A 125 5.84 28.19 13.12
N GLN A 126 5.18 27.22 12.49
CA GLN A 126 5.74 26.41 11.37
C GLN A 126 4.84 26.51 10.11
N PRO A 127 4.79 27.67 9.43
CA PRO A 127 3.86 27.91 8.32
C PRO A 127 4.13 27.02 7.09
N ALA A 128 5.33 26.44 6.96
CA ALA A 128 5.68 25.52 5.89
C ALA A 128 5.16 24.09 6.10
N CYS A 129 4.58 23.78 7.27
CA CYS A 129 4.08 22.45 7.61
C CYS A 129 2.57 22.38 7.46
N TYR A 130 2.08 21.55 6.55
CA TYR A 130 0.66 21.22 6.47
C TYR A 130 0.28 20.25 7.60
N PRO A 131 -0.93 20.38 8.19
CA PRO A 131 -1.38 19.49 9.25
C PRO A 131 -1.47 18.03 8.81
N VAL A 132 -1.81 17.78 7.56
CA VAL A 132 -1.93 16.43 6.99
C VAL A 132 -1.11 16.35 5.72
N ASN A 133 -0.26 15.33 5.61
CA ASN A 133 0.58 15.07 4.45
C ASN A 133 0.49 13.60 4.06
N TYR A 134 0.45 13.35 2.76
CA TYR A 134 0.50 12.00 2.20
C TYR A 134 1.76 11.85 1.37
N ASP A 135 2.35 10.65 1.40
CA ASP A 135 3.44 10.27 0.50
C ASP A 135 3.12 8.91 -0.13
N PHE A 136 3.42 8.78 -1.42
CA PHE A 136 3.17 7.55 -2.18
C PHE A 136 4.45 7.19 -2.92
N THR A 137 5.16 6.20 -2.41
CA THR A 137 6.46 5.81 -2.95
C THR A 137 6.44 4.37 -3.43
N GLU A 138 6.80 4.14 -4.69
CA GLU A 138 6.97 2.80 -5.22
C GLU A 138 8.22 2.13 -4.64
N MET A 139 8.02 1.01 -3.93
CA MET A 139 9.07 0.26 -3.24
C MET A 139 9.54 -0.95 -4.02
N VAL A 140 8.60 -1.69 -4.62
CA VAL A 140 8.87 -2.97 -5.28
C VAL A 140 8.06 -3.08 -6.56
N GLN A 141 8.67 -3.64 -7.59
CA GLN A 141 8.05 -4.09 -8.81
C GLN A 141 8.39 -5.56 -9.02
N GLU A 142 7.36 -6.38 -9.12
CA GLU A 142 7.49 -7.77 -9.54
C GLU A 142 7.14 -7.90 -11.00
N TRP A 143 8.06 -8.45 -11.77
CA TRP A 143 7.90 -8.73 -13.19
C TRP A 143 7.78 -10.23 -13.38
N ILE A 144 6.57 -10.70 -13.67
CA ILE A 144 6.27 -12.12 -13.80
C ILE A 144 6.01 -12.41 -15.28
N SER A 145 6.85 -13.23 -15.91
CA SER A 145 6.65 -13.67 -17.29
C SER A 145 5.57 -14.75 -17.39
N GLU A 146 5.13 -15.05 -18.61
CA GLU A 146 4.08 -16.05 -18.88
C GLU A 146 4.43 -17.47 -18.40
N ASP A 147 5.73 -17.79 -18.28
CA ASP A 147 6.26 -19.04 -17.71
C ASP A 147 6.26 -19.05 -16.16
N GLY A 148 5.78 -17.97 -15.52
CA GLY A 148 5.75 -17.81 -14.06
C GLY A 148 7.08 -17.43 -13.43
N LYS A 149 8.11 -17.11 -14.24
CA LYS A 149 9.40 -16.63 -13.72
C LYS A 149 9.30 -15.18 -13.24
N ARG A 150 9.75 -14.92 -12.01
CA ARG A 150 9.68 -13.61 -11.36
C ARG A 150 11.04 -12.91 -11.40
N THR A 151 11.04 -11.64 -11.75
CA THR A 151 12.20 -10.74 -11.64
C THR A 151 11.82 -9.54 -10.77
N ILE A 152 12.70 -9.17 -9.84
CA ILE A 152 12.43 -8.11 -8.86
C ILE A 152 13.23 -6.85 -9.21
N VAL A 153 12.52 -5.73 -9.20
CA VAL A 153 13.11 -4.39 -9.17
C VAL A 153 12.58 -3.71 -7.91
N ALA A 154 13.46 -3.35 -6.98
CA ALA A 154 13.05 -2.78 -5.70
C ALA A 154 14.03 -1.72 -5.22
N ARG A 155 13.60 -0.88 -4.28
CA ARG A 155 14.51 0.01 -3.56
C ARG A 155 15.49 -0.82 -2.72
N PRO A 156 16.69 -0.32 -2.42
CA PRO A 156 17.55 -1.03 -1.50
C PRO A 156 16.98 -1.00 -0.08
N MET A 157 17.31 -2.02 0.70
CA MET A 157 17.05 -2.03 2.14
C MET A 157 18.37 -1.80 2.87
N ASN A 158 18.27 -1.40 4.14
CA ASN A 158 19.39 -1.37 5.06
C ASN A 158 20.04 -2.76 5.22
N MET A 159 21.27 -2.79 5.76
CA MET A 159 22.06 -4.02 5.93
C MET A 159 21.34 -5.13 6.71
N GLY A 160 20.36 -4.78 7.56
CA GLY A 160 19.56 -5.72 8.33
C GLY A 160 18.28 -6.21 7.64
N GLY A 161 17.96 -5.73 6.43
CA GLY A 161 16.73 -6.08 5.72
C GLY A 161 15.44 -5.64 6.41
N ASN A 162 15.53 -4.69 7.34
CA ASN A 162 14.42 -4.26 8.20
C ASN A 162 13.84 -2.90 7.79
N GLY A 163 14.46 -2.17 6.86
CA GLY A 163 13.96 -0.86 6.43
C GLY A 163 14.44 -0.48 5.03
N TRP A 164 13.57 0.20 4.29
CA TRP A 164 13.89 0.71 2.95
C TRP A 164 14.81 1.94 3.02
N ILE A 165 15.65 2.08 2.01
CA ILE A 165 16.46 3.28 1.78
C ILE A 165 15.71 4.14 0.77
N TYR A 166 14.92 5.10 1.27
CA TYR A 166 14.00 5.93 0.48
C TYR A 166 14.70 6.87 -0.50
N SER A 167 15.96 7.25 -0.24
CA SER A 167 16.76 8.11 -1.11
C SER A 167 17.17 7.44 -2.41
N ASP A 168 17.26 6.12 -2.42
CA ASP A 168 17.93 5.39 -3.49
C ASP A 168 16.94 4.84 -4.50
N PRO A 169 17.25 4.90 -5.81
CA PRO A 169 16.32 4.49 -6.84
C PRO A 169 16.05 2.98 -6.84
N LEU A 170 14.94 2.62 -7.48
CA LEU A 170 14.63 1.24 -7.83
C LEU A 170 15.79 0.61 -8.60
N SER A 171 16.20 -0.59 -8.18
CA SER A 171 17.25 -1.35 -8.84
C SER A 171 16.91 -2.82 -8.85
N ILE A 172 17.44 -3.53 -9.84
CA ILE A 172 17.22 -4.97 -9.91
C ILE A 172 17.83 -5.68 -8.70
N LYS A 173 17.12 -6.70 -8.20
CA LYS A 173 17.46 -7.52 -7.02
C LYS A 173 17.43 -9.01 -7.35
N SER A 174 17.94 -9.83 -6.43
CA SER A 174 17.68 -11.27 -6.45
C SER A 174 16.21 -11.54 -6.14
N GLU A 175 15.68 -12.67 -6.62
CA GLU A 175 14.25 -12.98 -6.56
C GLU A 175 13.65 -12.98 -5.14
N TYR A 176 14.43 -13.42 -4.14
CA TYR A 176 14.03 -13.49 -2.73
C TYR A 176 14.85 -12.56 -1.83
N GLY A 177 15.51 -11.57 -2.43
CA GLY A 177 16.37 -10.59 -1.77
C GLY A 177 17.79 -11.10 -1.50
N SER A 178 18.66 -10.19 -1.03
CA SER A 178 20.10 -10.38 -1.00
C SER A 178 20.65 -10.27 0.41
N SER A 179 20.60 -11.35 1.18
CA SER A 179 21.52 -11.54 2.30
C SER A 179 21.77 -13.04 2.52
N CYS A 180 22.99 -13.38 2.93
CA CYS A 180 23.33 -14.69 3.50
C CYS A 180 22.60 -14.98 4.84
N TRP A 181 21.83 -14.00 5.35
CA TRP A 181 21.10 -14.02 6.60
C TRP A 181 19.57 -14.02 6.41
N ASN A 182 19.08 -14.30 5.19
CA ASN A 182 17.65 -14.36 4.89
C ASN A 182 17.01 -15.63 5.49
N TYR A 183 16.91 -15.67 6.82
CA TYR A 183 16.09 -16.63 7.56
C TYR A 183 14.57 -16.36 7.41
N ARG A 184 14.17 -15.31 6.69
CA ARG A 184 12.80 -14.73 6.70
C ARG A 184 11.93 -14.99 5.45
N GLY A 185 12.36 -15.83 4.51
CA GLY A 185 11.56 -16.17 3.33
C GLY A 185 11.55 -15.09 2.23
N ASP A 186 10.43 -14.96 1.51
CA ASP A 186 10.28 -14.03 0.37
C ASP A 186 10.13 -12.57 0.85
N LEU A 187 11.24 -11.83 0.91
CA LEU A 187 11.30 -10.42 1.33
C LEU A 187 10.37 -9.47 0.57
N TYR A 188 9.92 -9.87 -0.62
CA TYR A 188 9.09 -9.05 -1.50
C TYR A 188 7.63 -9.53 -1.51
N ALA A 189 7.28 -10.56 -0.73
CA ALA A 189 5.90 -10.96 -0.50
C ALA A 189 5.25 -10.05 0.56
N ILE A 190 5.24 -8.75 0.28
CA ILE A 190 4.62 -7.73 1.13
C ILE A 190 3.11 -7.88 1.02
N TRP A 191 2.37 -7.66 2.11
CA TRP A 191 0.91 -7.59 2.10
C TRP A 191 0.44 -6.15 1.91
N GLY A 192 -0.69 -5.98 1.22
CA GLY A 192 -1.22 -4.68 0.84
C GLY A 192 -2.56 -4.82 0.13
N GLU A 193 -3.25 -3.70 -0.01
CA GLU A 193 -4.58 -3.65 -0.59
C GLU A 193 -4.51 -3.45 -2.11
N LEU A 194 -5.35 -4.17 -2.85
CA LEU A 194 -5.32 -4.14 -4.30
C LEU A 194 -6.14 -2.97 -4.87
N TYR A 195 -5.49 -2.12 -5.67
CA TYR A 195 -6.17 -1.09 -6.44
C TYR A 195 -7.21 -1.72 -7.40
N PRO A 196 -8.48 -1.27 -7.40
CA PRO A 196 -9.57 -1.99 -8.09
C PRO A 196 -9.39 -2.14 -9.61
N ARG A 197 -8.80 -1.13 -10.26
CA ARG A 197 -8.52 -1.17 -11.71
C ARG A 197 -7.23 -1.95 -11.93
N LYS A 198 -7.37 -3.14 -12.50
CA LYS A 198 -6.27 -4.08 -12.76
C LYS A 198 -6.24 -4.49 -14.21
N GLU A 199 -5.03 -4.70 -14.71
CA GLU A 199 -4.79 -5.40 -15.96
C GLU A 199 -4.14 -6.75 -15.67
N LEU A 200 -4.62 -7.77 -16.37
CA LEU A 200 -4.16 -9.15 -16.21
C LEU A 200 -3.74 -9.72 -17.56
N LEU A 201 -2.66 -10.49 -17.56
CA LEU A 201 -2.26 -11.28 -18.72
C LEU A 201 -3.41 -12.19 -19.18
N PRO A 202 -3.58 -12.41 -20.50
CA PRO A 202 -4.62 -13.30 -21.02
C PRO A 202 -4.58 -14.71 -20.41
N GLY A 203 -3.38 -15.24 -20.14
CA GLY A 203 -3.20 -16.54 -19.50
C GLY A 203 -3.83 -16.63 -18.10
N LEU A 204 -3.77 -15.56 -17.31
CA LEU A 204 -4.38 -15.51 -15.98
C LEU A 204 -5.91 -15.48 -16.06
N LYS A 205 -6.46 -14.71 -17.00
CA LYS A 205 -7.91 -14.64 -17.23
C LYS A 205 -8.48 -16.00 -17.65
N LYS A 206 -7.79 -16.74 -18.52
CA LYS A 206 -8.18 -18.10 -18.92
C LYS A 206 -8.26 -19.08 -17.75
N ARG A 207 -7.44 -18.86 -16.71
CA ARG A 207 -7.42 -19.66 -15.48
C ARG A 207 -8.42 -19.20 -14.42
N GLY A 208 -9.29 -18.24 -14.74
CA GLY A 208 -10.37 -17.79 -13.86
C GLY A 208 -10.03 -16.61 -12.96
N LEU A 209 -8.85 -15.99 -13.11
CA LEU A 209 -8.52 -14.76 -12.40
C LEU A 209 -9.26 -13.58 -13.03
N ASN A 210 -10.41 -13.25 -12.44
CA ASN A 210 -11.43 -12.37 -13.02
C ASN A 210 -11.50 -11.01 -12.30
N ARG A 211 -12.67 -10.36 -12.36
CA ARG A 211 -12.91 -9.02 -11.82
C ARG A 211 -12.73 -8.95 -10.29
N ARG A 212 -13.12 -9.99 -9.54
CA ARG A 212 -12.86 -10.06 -8.09
C ARG A 212 -11.52 -10.76 -7.88
N PHE A 213 -10.62 -10.09 -7.16
CA PHE A 213 -9.38 -10.70 -6.74
C PHE A 213 -9.61 -11.36 -5.37
N PRO A 214 -9.19 -12.62 -5.18
CA PRO A 214 -9.29 -13.30 -3.89
C PRO A 214 -8.46 -12.58 -2.81
N ASP A 215 -8.78 -12.82 -1.54
CA ASP A 215 -8.07 -12.23 -0.41
C ASP A 215 -6.76 -13.00 -0.12
N VAL A 216 -5.86 -12.98 -1.11
CA VAL A 216 -4.57 -13.65 -1.06
C VAL A 216 -3.51 -12.77 -1.70
N ASN A 217 -2.25 -12.99 -1.31
CA ASN A 217 -1.15 -12.20 -1.84
C ASN A 217 -1.05 -12.36 -3.38
N PRO A 218 -1.18 -11.27 -4.16
CA PRO A 218 -1.19 -11.35 -5.62
C PRO A 218 0.05 -12.01 -6.21
N SER A 219 1.22 -11.83 -5.58
CA SER A 219 2.49 -12.40 -6.04
C SER A 219 2.45 -13.93 -6.08
N LYS A 220 1.94 -14.54 -5.01
CA LYS A 220 1.90 -15.99 -4.88
C LYS A 220 0.89 -16.57 -5.87
N LEU A 221 -0.34 -16.04 -5.86
CA LEU A 221 -1.41 -16.53 -6.73
C LEU A 221 -1.06 -16.41 -8.21
N ILE A 222 -0.55 -15.25 -8.66
CA ILE A 222 -0.20 -15.05 -10.07
C ILE A 222 0.88 -16.03 -10.52
N ARG A 223 1.91 -16.25 -9.70
CA ARG A 223 2.97 -17.21 -10.01
C ARG A 223 2.44 -18.63 -10.10
N ASP A 224 1.62 -19.05 -9.15
CA ASP A 224 1.09 -20.41 -9.09
C ASP A 224 0.18 -20.70 -10.29
N LEU A 225 -0.68 -19.74 -10.66
CA LEU A 225 -1.53 -19.85 -11.85
C LEU A 225 -0.69 -19.93 -13.14
N LEU A 226 0.32 -19.06 -13.31
CA LEU A 226 1.13 -19.05 -14.54
C LEU A 226 1.99 -20.31 -14.69
N LYS A 227 2.48 -20.89 -13.58
CA LYS A 227 3.18 -22.19 -13.58
C LYS A 227 2.26 -23.38 -13.87
N GLY A 228 0.94 -23.17 -13.94
CA GLY A 228 -0.03 -24.23 -14.21
C GLY A 228 -0.36 -25.08 -13.00
N ASN A 229 -0.36 -24.50 -11.79
CA ASN A 229 -0.82 -25.21 -10.60
C ASN A 229 -2.34 -25.42 -10.64
N ASN A 230 -2.75 -26.68 -10.84
CA ASN A 230 -4.15 -27.06 -10.94
C ASN A 230 -4.95 -26.85 -9.64
N ASP A 231 -4.31 -26.98 -8.48
CA ASP A 231 -4.99 -26.80 -7.18
C ASP A 231 -5.34 -25.33 -6.96
N ALA A 232 -4.40 -24.43 -7.24
CA ALA A 232 -4.64 -22.98 -7.15
C ALA A 232 -5.75 -22.53 -8.12
N GLU A 233 -5.76 -23.08 -9.33
CA GLU A 233 -6.80 -22.82 -10.32
C GLU A 233 -8.17 -23.38 -9.89
N LEU A 234 -8.20 -24.60 -9.34
CA LEU A 234 -9.42 -25.22 -8.83
C LEU A 234 -9.99 -24.40 -7.68
N CYS A 235 -9.19 -24.09 -6.65
CA CYS A 235 -9.59 -23.29 -5.50
C CYS A 235 -10.16 -21.92 -5.92
N LEU A 236 -9.52 -21.27 -6.90
CA LEU A 236 -9.99 -20.00 -7.45
C LEU A 236 -11.36 -20.13 -8.11
N LYS A 237 -11.56 -21.19 -8.90
CA LYS A 237 -12.81 -21.42 -9.64
C LYS A 237 -13.95 -21.87 -8.74
N THR A 238 -13.65 -22.58 -7.66
CA THR A 238 -14.64 -23.05 -6.67
C THR A 238 -14.90 -22.02 -5.57
N GLY A 239 -14.19 -20.89 -5.55
CA GLY A 239 -14.34 -19.84 -4.54
C GLY A 239 -13.84 -20.25 -3.15
N GLN A 240 -12.90 -21.20 -3.09
CA GLN A 240 -12.23 -21.63 -1.86
C GLN A 240 -11.09 -20.69 -1.44
N ILE A 241 -10.73 -19.74 -2.32
CA ILE A 241 -9.83 -18.61 -2.06
C ILE A 241 -10.44 -17.31 -2.58
#